data_AF-A0A1J5X4N3-F1
#
_entry.id   AF-A0A1J5X4N3-F1
#
_cell.length_a   1.000
_cell.length_b   1.000
_cell.length_c   1.000
_cell.angle_alpha   90.00
_cell.angle_beta   90.00
_cell.angle_gamma   90.00
#
_symmetry.space_group_name_H-M   'P 1'
#
loop_
_entity.id
_entity.type
_entity.pdbx_description
1 polymer ?
#
loop_
_entity_poly.entity_id
_entity_poly.type
_entity_poly.pdbx_seq_one_letter_code
_entity_poly.pdbx_strand_id
1 'polypeptide(L)'
;RLERYAINLLPKLKLHEDNVLEEEFSLDAELGEHVSSILGTGNGTIWLGKVKKLRLERHAINLLSKLKLHEDNVMEEFWPVTWFGGPVSEKLHAKDSIWLGKVKNMKLEQHAINILPLLKLHEDSEMEELKLDADAEKYICSILRAKDNSIWLGKVRKLKLNNRAINLLPKLRLHEDSEIEEFYLCVWQREHISEILVKKDSSIWLGKVKSLTLKGHAVNLLPKLKLHEDNVMEWLYLDVWGRECVSGIFGAEYSSIWLGKVKSLKLYGYAINLLPKLKLHEDNVMDVCLSVWGREYVSEILVKKDNSIWLGKVKSLTLKGHAVN
;
A
#
# COMPACT_ATOMS: atom_id res chain seq x y z
N ARG A 1 -7.10 27.02 4.72
CA ARG A 1 -8.11 26.09 5.27
C ARG A 1 -9.50 26.67 5.10
N LEU A 2 -10.44 25.92 4.50
CA LEU A 2 -11.87 26.26 4.44
C LEU A 2 -12.66 25.11 5.05
N GLU A 3 -13.60 25.44 5.93
CA GLU A 3 -14.41 24.45 6.64
C GLU A 3 -15.90 24.72 6.46
N ARG A 4 -16.68 23.64 6.39
CA ARG A 4 -18.15 23.71 6.36
C ARG A 4 -18.62 24.68 5.26
N TYR A 5 -19.50 25.62 5.60
CA TYR A 5 -20.03 26.60 4.68
C TYR A 5 -18.98 27.59 4.10
N ALA A 6 -17.80 27.74 4.72
CA ALA A 6 -16.73 28.57 4.15
C ALA A 6 -16.19 27.99 2.83
N ILE A 7 -16.40 26.70 2.57
CA ILE A 7 -16.06 26.07 1.30
C ILE A 7 -16.80 26.74 0.13
N ASN A 8 -17.99 27.30 0.33
CA ASN A 8 -18.73 28.00 -0.71
C ASN A 8 -18.07 29.31 -1.17
N LEU A 9 -17.02 29.78 -0.49
CA LEU A 9 -16.17 30.88 -0.97
C LEU A 9 -15.22 30.43 -2.07
N LEU A 10 -14.94 29.14 -2.19
CA LEU A 10 -13.93 28.58 -3.08
C LEU A 10 -14.11 29.03 -4.55
N PRO A 11 -15.31 28.98 -5.17
CA PRO A 11 -15.48 29.45 -6.55
C PRO A 11 -15.33 30.97 -6.72
N LYS A 12 -15.34 31.73 -5.61
CA LYS A 12 -15.17 33.19 -5.61
C LYS A 12 -13.71 33.61 -5.43
N LEU A 13 -12.82 32.69 -5.05
CA LEU A 13 -11.40 32.96 -4.92
C LEU A 13 -10.77 33.05 -6.32
N LYS A 14 -10.34 34.25 -6.70
CA LYS A 14 -9.58 34.49 -7.92
C LYS A 14 -8.10 34.52 -7.59
N LEU A 15 -7.45 33.38 -7.73
CA LEU A 15 -6.00 33.25 -7.54
C LEU A 15 -5.28 33.61 -8.84
N HIS A 16 -4.08 34.18 -8.72
CA HIS A 16 -3.21 34.47 -9.86
C HIS A 16 -2.83 33.17 -10.61
N GLU A 17 -2.49 33.26 -11.89
CA GLU A 17 -2.03 32.09 -12.66
C GLU A 17 -0.79 31.46 -12.02
N ASP A 18 0.20 32.27 -11.64
CA ASP A 18 1.40 31.82 -10.94
C ASP A 18 1.22 31.57 -9.43
N ASN A 19 -0.02 31.45 -8.93
CA ASN A 19 -0.24 31.26 -7.51
C ASN A 19 0.43 29.97 -6.99
N VAL A 20 1.13 30.09 -5.86
CA VAL A 20 1.73 28.95 -5.16
C VAL A 20 1.18 28.92 -3.73
N LEU A 21 0.42 27.88 -3.40
CA LEU A 21 0.03 27.57 -2.03
C LEU A 21 1.16 26.78 -1.37
N GLU A 22 2.08 27.51 -0.75
CA GLU A 22 3.27 26.96 -0.08
C GLU A 22 2.97 26.15 1.19
N GLU A 23 1.77 26.31 1.74
CA GLU A 23 1.31 25.61 2.94
C GLU A 23 0.13 24.67 2.63
N GLU A 24 -0.47 24.10 3.67
CA GLU A 24 -1.64 23.24 3.54
C GLU A 24 -2.87 23.98 3.00
N PHE A 25 -3.35 23.52 1.85
CA PHE A 25 -4.70 23.79 1.38
C PHE A 25 -5.64 22.66 1.83
N SER A 26 -6.38 22.91 2.91
CA SER A 26 -7.36 21.98 3.47
C SER A 26 -8.80 22.41 3.25
N LEU A 27 -9.64 21.45 2.84
CA LEU A 27 -11.10 21.55 2.75
C LEU A 27 -11.73 20.47 3.65
N ASP A 28 -12.59 20.86 4.59
CA ASP A 28 -13.36 19.94 5.43
C ASP A 28 -14.87 20.20 5.32
N ALA A 29 -15.57 19.27 4.70
CA ALA A 29 -17.02 19.33 4.54
C ALA A 29 -17.71 18.22 5.35
N GLU A 30 -18.17 18.58 6.55
CA GLU A 30 -18.88 17.67 7.45
C GLU A 30 -20.17 17.07 6.85
N LEU A 31 -20.91 17.87 6.08
CA LEU A 31 -22.16 17.48 5.43
C LEU A 31 -22.09 17.70 3.92
N GLY A 32 -22.84 16.90 3.15
CA GLY A 32 -22.90 17.03 1.70
C GLY A 32 -23.45 18.39 1.21
N GLU A 33 -24.27 19.06 2.03
CA GLU A 33 -24.77 20.41 1.75
C GLU A 33 -23.67 21.49 1.72
N HIS A 34 -22.55 21.27 2.42
CA HIS A 34 -21.43 22.22 2.41
C HIS A 34 -20.75 22.32 1.03
N VAL A 35 -20.92 21.31 0.18
CA VAL A 35 -20.28 21.23 -1.14
C VAL A 35 -21.29 21.25 -2.29
N SER A 36 -22.59 21.12 -2.01
CA SER A 36 -23.64 20.95 -3.02
C SER A 36 -23.70 22.10 -4.04
N SER A 37 -23.48 23.34 -3.58
CA SER A 37 -23.48 24.53 -4.43
C SER A 37 -22.36 24.49 -5.50
N ILE A 38 -21.25 23.83 -5.18
CA ILE A 38 -20.08 23.73 -6.05
C ILE A 38 -20.16 22.50 -6.94
N LEU A 39 -20.79 21.41 -6.47
CA LEU A 39 -20.89 20.17 -7.24
C LEU A 39 -21.59 20.34 -8.60
N GLY A 40 -22.52 21.29 -8.71
CA GLY A 40 -23.21 21.64 -9.97
C GLY A 40 -22.35 22.42 -10.98
N THR A 41 -21.15 22.86 -10.61
CA THR A 41 -20.24 23.57 -11.51
C THR A 41 -19.50 22.61 -12.46
N GLY A 42 -18.94 23.12 -13.55
CA GLY A 42 -18.08 22.33 -14.44
C GLY A 42 -16.82 21.79 -13.73
N ASN A 43 -16.23 20.72 -14.28
CA ASN A 43 -14.95 20.20 -13.78
C ASN A 43 -13.78 21.13 -14.12
N GLY A 44 -12.76 21.17 -13.26
CA GLY A 44 -11.58 22.03 -13.41
C GLY A 44 -11.87 23.54 -13.43
N THR A 45 -13.01 23.97 -12.87
CA THR A 45 -13.44 25.38 -12.88
C THR A 45 -12.76 26.22 -11.80
N ILE A 46 -12.17 25.60 -10.79
CA ILE A 46 -11.57 26.28 -9.64
C ILE A 46 -10.05 26.19 -9.76
N TRP A 47 -9.42 27.27 -10.20
CA TRP A 47 -7.96 27.37 -10.29
C TRP A 47 -7.32 27.55 -8.91
N LEU A 48 -6.37 26.67 -8.57
CA LEU A 48 -5.56 26.79 -7.35
C LEU A 48 -4.09 27.16 -7.62
N GLY A 49 -3.63 27.08 -8.87
CA GLY A 49 -2.22 27.19 -9.21
C GLY A 49 -1.42 25.97 -8.73
N LYS A 50 -0.24 26.20 -8.16
CA LYS A 50 0.60 25.16 -7.55
C LYS A 50 0.19 24.97 -6.09
N VAL A 51 0.08 23.73 -5.63
CA VAL A 51 -0.33 23.37 -4.28
C VAL A 51 0.65 22.38 -3.70
N LYS A 52 1.34 22.79 -2.62
CA LYS A 52 2.34 21.97 -1.95
C LYS A 52 1.70 20.84 -1.15
N LYS A 53 0.60 21.10 -0.44
CA LYS A 53 -0.13 20.09 0.35
C LYS A 53 -1.63 20.24 0.18
N LEU A 54 -2.30 19.16 -0.20
CA LEU A 54 -3.75 19.13 -0.44
C LEU A 54 -4.43 18.10 0.46
N ARG A 55 -5.29 18.57 1.36
CA ARG A 55 -6.04 17.74 2.30
C ARG A 55 -7.54 17.91 2.08
N LEU A 56 -8.23 16.82 1.75
CA LEU A 56 -9.67 16.81 1.49
C LEU A 56 -10.37 15.87 2.45
N GLU A 57 -11.16 16.42 3.36
CA GLU A 57 -11.84 15.63 4.38
C GLU A 57 -13.33 15.48 4.08
N ARG A 58 -13.85 14.28 4.38
CA ARG A 58 -15.28 13.97 4.40
C ARG A 58 -15.93 14.21 3.03
N HIS A 59 -16.91 15.10 2.92
CA HIS A 59 -17.58 15.39 1.66
C HIS A 59 -16.74 16.27 0.71
N ALA A 60 -15.64 16.86 1.18
CA ALA A 60 -14.81 17.77 0.37
C ALA A 60 -14.08 17.03 -0.75
N ILE A 61 -13.87 15.72 -0.60
CA ILE A 61 -13.29 14.87 -1.65
C ILE A 61 -14.09 14.93 -2.97
N ASN A 62 -15.40 15.18 -2.89
CA ASN A 62 -16.25 15.29 -4.09
C ASN A 62 -15.96 16.57 -4.90
N LEU A 63 -15.23 17.53 -4.31
CA LEU A 63 -14.78 18.73 -5.01
C LEU A 63 -13.50 18.51 -5.81
N LEU A 64 -12.83 17.36 -5.67
CA LEU A 64 -11.53 17.13 -6.30
C LEU A 64 -11.57 17.34 -7.82
N SER A 65 -12.63 16.90 -8.53
CA SER A 65 -12.76 17.14 -9.97
C SER A 65 -13.02 18.60 -10.34
N LYS A 66 -13.38 19.45 -9.38
CA LYS A 66 -13.62 20.89 -9.57
C LYS A 66 -12.33 21.69 -9.44
N LEU A 67 -11.35 21.16 -8.72
CA LEU A 67 -10.05 21.80 -8.55
C LEU A 67 -9.20 21.63 -9.81
N LYS A 68 -8.50 22.69 -10.20
CA LYS A 68 -7.52 22.71 -11.28
C LYS A 68 -6.17 23.16 -10.71
N LEU A 69 -5.17 22.32 -10.91
CA LEU A 69 -3.79 22.58 -10.54
C LEU A 69 -2.98 22.98 -11.77
N HIS A 70 -1.88 23.67 -11.55
CA HIS A 70 -0.90 23.98 -12.59
C HIS A 70 -0.33 22.69 -13.22
N GLU A 71 0.06 22.74 -14.50
CA GLU A 71 0.65 21.59 -15.20
C GLU A 71 1.93 21.12 -14.49
N ASP A 72 2.87 22.03 -14.21
CA ASP A 72 4.08 21.75 -13.43
C ASP A 72 3.87 21.67 -11.90
N ASN A 73 2.69 21.25 -11.43
CA ASN A 73 2.46 21.12 -9.99
C ASN A 73 3.38 20.06 -9.38
N VAL A 74 4.04 20.40 -8.28
CA VAL A 74 4.83 19.47 -7.47
C VAL A 74 4.28 19.51 -6.05
N MET A 75 3.57 18.45 -5.68
CA MET A 75 2.89 18.30 -4.41
C MET A 75 3.73 17.44 -3.47
N GLU A 76 3.96 17.93 -2.26
CA GLU A 76 4.61 17.16 -1.20
C GLU A 76 3.66 16.14 -0.57
N GLU A 77 2.38 16.51 -0.40
CA GLU A 77 1.40 15.68 0.31
C GLU A 77 0.01 15.78 -0.31
N PHE A 78 -0.55 14.62 -0.67
CA PHE A 78 -1.94 14.44 -1.06
C PHE A 78 -2.63 13.49 -0.09
N TRP A 79 -3.52 14.02 0.77
CA TRP A 79 -4.17 13.25 1.82
C TRP A 79 -5.69 13.48 1.87
N PRO A 80 -6.44 12.84 0.96
CA PRO A 80 -7.88 12.77 1.06
C PRO A 80 -8.33 11.66 2.03
N VAL A 81 -9.32 11.96 2.87
CA VAL A 81 -9.93 10.99 3.81
C VAL A 81 -11.43 11.16 3.81
N THR A 82 -12.17 10.05 3.67
CA THR A 82 -13.62 10.08 3.86
C THR A 82 -14.16 8.75 4.38
N TRP A 83 -15.07 8.86 5.35
CA TRP A 83 -15.77 7.73 5.97
C TRP A 83 -17.19 7.57 5.43
N PHE A 84 -17.64 8.50 4.58
CA PHE A 84 -19.04 8.58 4.15
C PHE A 84 -19.34 7.66 2.97
N GLY A 85 -20.38 6.82 3.18
CA GLY A 85 -20.85 5.68 2.38
C GLY A 85 -21.22 5.88 0.91
N GLY A 86 -21.11 7.09 0.36
CA GLY A 86 -21.42 7.34 -1.04
C GLY A 86 -20.21 7.00 -1.91
N PRO A 87 -20.35 6.33 -3.06
CA PRO A 87 -19.23 6.10 -3.95
C PRO A 87 -18.71 7.45 -4.42
N VAL A 88 -17.56 7.88 -3.88
CA VAL A 88 -16.88 9.10 -4.31
C VAL A 88 -16.69 9.08 -5.82
N SER A 89 -16.45 7.90 -6.41
CA SER A 89 -16.35 7.65 -7.85
C SER A 89 -17.68 7.68 -8.63
N GLU A 90 -18.85 7.62 -7.99
CA GLU A 90 -20.13 7.87 -8.68
C GLU A 90 -20.41 9.37 -8.76
N LYS A 91 -19.94 10.13 -7.77
CA LYS A 91 -20.06 11.60 -7.73
C LYS A 91 -19.00 12.29 -8.56
N LEU A 92 -17.80 11.71 -8.65
CA LEU A 92 -16.77 12.08 -9.61
C LEU A 92 -17.09 11.38 -10.93
N HIS A 93 -17.39 12.12 -12.00
CA HIS A 93 -17.67 11.49 -13.30
C HIS A 93 -16.46 10.67 -13.76
N ALA A 94 -16.60 9.35 -13.83
CA ALA A 94 -15.53 8.37 -14.09
C ALA A 94 -14.75 8.55 -15.42
N LYS A 95 -15.16 9.49 -16.28
CA LYS A 95 -14.48 9.83 -17.54
C LYS A 95 -13.43 10.92 -17.38
N ASP A 96 -13.48 11.70 -16.31
CA ASP A 96 -12.64 12.87 -16.14
C ASP A 96 -11.46 12.54 -15.23
N SER A 97 -10.30 12.41 -15.85
CA SER A 97 -9.04 12.27 -15.14
C SER A 97 -8.64 13.58 -14.44
N ILE A 98 -8.14 13.48 -13.22
CA ILE A 98 -7.78 14.59 -12.34
C ILE A 98 -6.26 14.72 -12.34
N TRP A 99 -5.73 15.81 -12.91
CA TRP A 99 -4.30 16.09 -12.91
C TRP A 99 -3.82 16.55 -11.53
N LEU A 100 -2.82 15.86 -10.98
CA LEU A 100 -2.15 16.24 -9.74
C LEU A 100 -0.71 16.76 -9.94
N GLY A 101 -0.12 16.54 -11.12
CA GLY A 101 1.31 16.78 -11.34
C GLY A 101 2.18 15.70 -10.69
N LYS A 102 3.31 16.08 -10.10
CA LYS A 102 4.19 15.19 -9.33
C LYS A 102 3.72 15.15 -7.88
N VAL A 103 3.63 13.97 -7.27
CA VAL A 103 3.21 13.81 -5.86
C VAL A 103 4.26 13.01 -5.10
N LYS A 104 4.84 13.60 -4.04
CA LYS A 104 5.84 12.91 -3.20
C LYS A 104 5.18 11.92 -2.25
N ASN A 105 4.13 12.31 -1.52
CA ASN A 105 3.47 11.45 -0.54
C ASN A 105 1.96 11.41 -0.81
N MET A 106 1.42 10.22 -1.02
CA MET A 106 0.00 9.99 -1.28
C MET A 106 -0.58 9.04 -0.24
N LYS A 107 -1.62 9.48 0.46
CA LYS A 107 -2.31 8.69 1.47
C LYS A 107 -3.80 8.65 1.20
N LEU A 108 -4.31 7.50 0.79
CA LEU A 108 -5.74 7.29 0.53
C LEU A 108 -6.30 6.29 1.55
N GLU A 109 -7.28 6.75 2.33
CA GLU A 109 -7.91 5.93 3.37
C GLU A 109 -9.41 5.75 3.07
N GLN A 110 -9.91 4.54 3.30
CA GLN A 110 -11.31 4.19 3.21
C GLN A 110 -11.92 4.56 1.85
N HIS A 111 -13.06 5.26 1.80
CA HIS A 111 -13.72 5.63 0.55
C HIS A 111 -12.86 6.53 -0.37
N ALA A 112 -11.82 7.19 0.15
CA ALA A 112 -10.93 8.01 -0.66
C ALA A 112 -10.13 7.19 -1.66
N ILE A 113 -9.90 5.90 -1.40
CA ILE A 113 -9.18 5.00 -2.31
C ILE A 113 -9.85 4.94 -3.68
N ASN A 114 -11.18 5.02 -3.75
CA ASN A 114 -11.95 4.97 -5.00
C ASN A 114 -11.61 6.09 -6.00
N ILE A 115 -10.90 7.14 -5.59
CA ILE A 115 -10.42 8.17 -6.53
C ILE A 115 -9.16 7.76 -7.27
N LEU A 116 -8.42 6.75 -6.77
CA LEU A 116 -7.11 6.38 -7.28
C LEU A 116 -7.09 6.16 -8.81
N PRO A 117 -8.07 5.48 -9.44
CA PRO A 117 -8.10 5.31 -10.90
C PRO A 117 -8.35 6.60 -11.67
N LEU A 118 -8.84 7.66 -11.01
CA LEU A 118 -9.14 8.95 -11.61
C LEU A 118 -7.92 9.88 -11.59
N LEU A 119 -6.92 9.60 -10.76
CA LEU A 119 -5.76 10.48 -10.61
C LEU A 119 -4.80 10.30 -11.79
N LYS A 120 -4.34 11.42 -12.34
CA LYS A 120 -3.23 11.48 -13.28
C LYS A 120 -2.04 12.14 -12.61
N LEU A 121 -0.94 11.39 -12.61
CA LEU A 121 0.37 11.86 -12.20
C LEU A 121 1.19 12.19 -13.44
N HIS A 122 2.15 13.09 -13.27
CA HIS A 122 3.18 13.33 -14.27
C HIS A 122 3.96 12.04 -14.56
N GLU A 123 4.44 11.85 -15.79
CA GLU A 123 5.19 10.66 -16.21
C GLU A 123 6.46 10.45 -15.38
N ASP A 124 7.24 11.52 -15.16
CA ASP A 124 8.39 11.56 -14.25
C ASP A 124 8.03 11.69 -12.75
N SER A 125 6.84 11.25 -12.33
CA SER A 125 6.50 11.28 -10.90
C SER A 125 7.33 10.25 -10.14
N GLU A 126 8.12 10.73 -9.18
CA GLU A 126 8.87 9.91 -8.24
C GLU A 126 8.29 10.09 -6.83
N MET A 127 7.45 9.13 -6.43
CA MET A 127 6.75 9.14 -5.15
C MET A 127 7.63 8.54 -4.06
N GLU A 128 7.77 9.27 -2.95
CA GLU A 128 8.43 8.80 -1.73
C GLU A 128 7.57 7.75 -1.03
N GLU A 129 6.26 7.97 -0.88
CA GLU A 129 5.35 7.03 -0.22
C GLU A 129 3.95 7.01 -0.85
N LEU A 130 3.46 5.80 -1.16
CA LEU A 130 2.04 5.51 -1.36
C LEU A 130 1.53 4.67 -0.19
N LYS A 131 0.51 5.18 0.51
CA LYS A 131 -0.20 4.46 1.57
C LYS A 131 -1.69 4.31 1.23
N LEU A 132 -2.15 3.06 1.16
CA LEU A 132 -3.57 2.72 0.97
C LEU A 132 -4.08 1.90 2.16
N ASP A 133 -5.21 2.30 2.74
CA ASP A 133 -5.84 1.59 3.87
C ASP A 133 -7.36 1.46 3.68
N ALA A 134 -7.87 0.23 3.62
CA ALA A 134 -9.31 -0.04 3.49
C ALA A 134 -9.72 -1.22 4.36
N ASP A 135 -10.64 -1.01 5.30
CA ASP A 135 -11.17 -2.09 6.16
C ASP A 135 -12.43 -2.78 5.58
N ALA A 136 -13.10 -2.18 4.59
CA ALA A 136 -14.35 -2.71 4.01
C ALA A 136 -14.31 -2.79 2.47
N GLU A 137 -14.95 -3.82 1.90
CA GLU A 137 -14.95 -4.07 0.45
C GLU A 137 -15.56 -2.92 -0.36
N LYS A 138 -16.59 -2.26 0.19
CA LYS A 138 -17.24 -1.08 -0.40
C LYS A 138 -16.28 0.08 -0.69
N TYR A 139 -15.09 0.10 -0.06
CA TYR A 139 -14.09 1.14 -0.28
C TYR A 139 -13.21 0.90 -1.51
N ILE A 140 -13.22 -0.31 -2.07
CA ILE A 140 -12.36 -0.70 -3.18
C ILE A 140 -13.10 -1.39 -4.33
N CYS A 141 -14.38 -1.74 -4.15
CA CYS A 141 -15.15 -2.56 -5.10
C CYS A 141 -15.21 -1.99 -6.52
N SER A 142 -15.17 -0.65 -6.68
CA SER A 142 -15.14 -0.01 -7.99
C SER A 142 -13.81 -0.25 -8.71
N ILE A 143 -12.70 -0.34 -7.97
CA ILE A 143 -11.35 -0.54 -8.49
C ILE A 143 -11.07 -2.03 -8.77
N LEU A 144 -11.65 -2.94 -8.00
CA LEU A 144 -11.44 -4.39 -8.18
C LEU A 144 -11.83 -4.87 -9.59
N ARG A 145 -12.79 -4.18 -10.23
CA ARG A 145 -13.23 -4.43 -11.62
C ARG A 145 -12.27 -3.88 -12.68
N ALA A 146 -11.30 -3.04 -12.31
CA ALA A 146 -10.31 -2.51 -13.24
C ALA A 146 -9.41 -3.63 -13.78
N LYS A 147 -8.81 -3.42 -14.95
CA LYS A 147 -7.82 -4.36 -15.49
C LYS A 147 -6.58 -4.40 -14.59
N ASP A 148 -5.90 -5.53 -14.55
CA ASP A 148 -4.62 -5.61 -13.85
C ASP A 148 -3.62 -4.63 -14.53
N ASN A 149 -2.73 -4.02 -13.75
CA ASN A 149 -1.78 -2.97 -14.19
C ASN A 149 -2.41 -1.73 -14.86
N SER A 150 -3.67 -1.38 -14.56
CA SER A 150 -4.34 -0.23 -15.17
C SER A 150 -4.10 1.11 -14.48
N ILE A 151 -3.58 1.11 -13.25
CA ILE A 151 -3.39 2.32 -12.43
C ILE A 151 -1.91 2.69 -12.44
N TRP A 152 -1.53 3.67 -13.25
CA TRP A 152 -0.14 4.16 -13.32
C TRP A 152 0.22 5.04 -12.12
N LEU A 153 1.34 4.72 -11.45
CA LEU A 153 1.82 5.46 -10.28
C LEU A 153 3.20 6.13 -10.47
N GLY A 154 3.88 5.90 -11.61
CA GLY A 154 5.28 6.29 -11.77
C GLY A 154 6.22 5.44 -10.91
N LYS A 155 7.32 6.02 -10.44
CA LYS A 155 8.24 5.37 -9.50
C LYS A 155 7.73 5.52 -8.07
N VAL A 156 7.77 4.46 -7.28
CA VAL A 156 7.33 4.49 -5.87
C VAL A 156 8.41 3.88 -4.98
N ARG A 157 8.97 4.67 -4.05
CA ARG A 157 10.00 4.22 -3.11
C ARG A 157 9.42 3.41 -1.96
N LYS A 158 8.30 3.83 -1.38
CA LYS A 158 7.62 3.12 -0.28
C LYS A 158 6.17 2.82 -0.64
N LEU A 159 5.78 1.55 -0.57
CA LEU A 159 4.43 1.09 -0.86
C LEU A 159 3.86 0.39 0.36
N LYS A 160 2.83 0.99 0.97
CA LYS A 160 2.18 0.52 2.20
C LYS A 160 0.71 0.21 1.92
N LEU A 161 0.33 -1.06 2.01
CA LEU A 161 -1.05 -1.50 1.80
C LEU A 161 -1.56 -2.21 3.05
N ASN A 162 -2.67 -1.72 3.60
CA ASN A 162 -3.31 -2.31 4.77
C ASN A 162 -4.67 -2.91 4.41
N ASN A 163 -4.99 -4.03 5.06
CA ASN A 163 -6.30 -4.67 5.00
C ASN A 163 -6.71 -4.97 3.54
N ARG A 164 -7.93 -4.60 3.15
CA ARG A 164 -8.47 -4.89 1.82
C ARG A 164 -7.78 -4.10 0.72
N ALA A 165 -7.08 -3.01 1.03
CA ALA A 165 -6.34 -2.24 0.03
C ALA A 165 -5.26 -3.10 -0.66
N ILE A 166 -4.83 -4.20 -0.04
CA ILE A 166 -3.91 -5.15 -0.66
C ILE A 166 -4.49 -5.79 -1.92
N ASN A 167 -5.81 -6.00 -2.02
CA ASN A 167 -6.45 -6.54 -3.24
C ASN A 167 -6.28 -5.61 -4.46
N LEU A 168 -5.83 -4.37 -4.25
CA LEU A 168 -5.49 -3.45 -5.32
C LEU A 168 -4.10 -3.68 -5.91
N LEU A 169 -3.24 -4.44 -5.24
CA LEU A 169 -1.86 -4.65 -5.66
C LEU A 169 -1.73 -5.12 -7.12
N PRO A 170 -2.55 -6.07 -7.65
CA PRO A 170 -2.52 -6.43 -9.07
C PRO A 170 -2.99 -5.32 -10.04
N LYS A 171 -3.67 -4.28 -9.54
CA LYS A 171 -4.19 -3.16 -10.34
C LYS A 171 -3.18 -2.03 -10.49
N LEU A 172 -2.22 -1.96 -9.57
CA LEU A 172 -1.18 -0.94 -9.56
C LEU A 172 -0.11 -1.26 -10.59
N ARG A 173 0.30 -0.23 -11.35
CA ARG A 173 1.40 -0.29 -12.31
C ARG A 173 2.46 0.72 -11.89
N LEU A 174 3.62 0.19 -11.52
CA LEU A 174 4.82 0.97 -11.24
C LEU A 174 5.66 1.10 -12.52
N HIS A 175 6.53 2.11 -12.55
CA HIS A 175 7.57 2.23 -13.56
C HIS A 175 8.52 1.02 -13.48
N GLU A 176 9.07 0.60 -14.62
CA GLU A 176 9.96 -0.57 -14.70
C GLU A 176 11.25 -0.41 -13.88
N ASP A 177 11.81 0.80 -13.88
CA ASP A 177 12.94 1.20 -13.04
C ASP A 177 12.59 1.48 -11.57
N SER A 178 11.39 1.11 -11.10
CA SER A 178 11.02 1.34 -9.69
C SER A 178 11.81 0.41 -8.76
N GLU A 179 12.70 0.99 -7.96
CA GLU A 179 13.35 0.29 -6.85
C GLU A 179 12.60 0.56 -5.54
N ILE A 180 11.91 -0.45 -5.02
CA ILE A 180 11.12 -0.30 -3.80
C ILE A 180 12.06 -0.39 -2.59
N GLU A 181 12.17 0.71 -1.85
CA GLU A 181 12.92 0.77 -0.61
C GLU A 181 12.17 0.08 0.54
N GLU A 182 10.84 0.25 0.58
CA GLU A 182 9.97 -0.35 1.60
C GLU A 182 8.68 -0.88 0.98
N PHE A 183 8.46 -2.20 1.05
CA PHE A 183 7.19 -2.84 0.74
C PHE A 183 6.56 -3.38 2.02
N TYR A 184 5.44 -2.78 2.42
CA TYR A 184 4.76 -3.07 3.69
C TYR A 184 3.33 -3.54 3.44
N LEU A 185 3.01 -4.74 3.93
CA LEU A 185 1.66 -5.29 3.91
C LEU A 185 1.21 -5.67 5.32
N CYS A 186 0.03 -5.22 5.74
CA CYS A 186 -0.54 -5.57 7.06
C CYS A 186 -2.02 -5.94 6.93
N VAL A 187 -2.38 -7.15 7.37
CA VAL A 187 -3.76 -7.64 7.29
C VAL A 187 -4.22 -8.27 8.59
N TRP A 188 -5.33 -7.76 9.11
CA TRP A 188 -5.94 -8.25 10.34
C TRP A 188 -6.94 -9.40 10.12
N GLN A 189 -7.58 -9.49 8.96
CA GLN A 189 -8.63 -10.50 8.67
C GLN A 189 -8.31 -11.29 7.40
N ARG A 190 -8.51 -12.62 7.45
CA ARG A 190 -8.22 -13.53 6.32
C ARG A 190 -8.98 -13.15 5.05
N GLU A 191 -10.21 -12.71 5.20
CA GLU A 191 -11.14 -12.36 4.12
C GLU A 191 -10.59 -11.21 3.27
N HIS A 192 -9.66 -10.41 3.80
CA HIS A 192 -9.10 -9.25 3.12
C HIS A 192 -8.08 -9.61 2.03
N ILE A 193 -7.63 -10.86 1.94
CA ILE A 193 -6.67 -11.34 0.93
C ILE A 193 -7.19 -12.51 0.10
N SER A 194 -8.44 -12.91 0.30
CA SER A 194 -9.04 -14.08 -0.36
C SER A 194 -8.98 -13.97 -1.89
N GLU A 195 -9.22 -12.78 -2.44
CA GLU A 195 -9.20 -12.51 -3.87
C GLU A 195 -7.83 -12.78 -4.52
N ILE A 196 -6.74 -12.40 -3.85
CA ILE A 196 -5.38 -12.65 -4.36
C ILE A 196 -5.01 -14.13 -4.25
N LEU A 197 -5.40 -14.78 -3.15
CA LEU A 197 -5.07 -16.18 -2.92
C LEU A 197 -5.74 -17.12 -3.92
N VAL A 198 -6.98 -16.84 -4.33
CA VAL A 198 -7.76 -17.67 -5.27
C VAL A 198 -7.21 -17.63 -6.71
N LYS A 199 -6.55 -16.54 -7.11
CA LYS A 199 -5.96 -16.44 -8.45
C LYS A 199 -4.80 -17.43 -8.61
N LYS A 200 -4.96 -18.43 -9.49
CA LYS A 200 -3.98 -19.52 -9.71
C LYS A 200 -2.63 -19.01 -10.22
N ASP A 201 -2.64 -18.14 -11.23
CA ASP A 201 -1.45 -17.75 -12.00
C ASP A 201 -0.94 -16.32 -11.70
N SER A 202 -1.45 -15.65 -10.67
CA SER A 202 -1.05 -14.27 -10.36
C SER A 202 0.16 -14.22 -9.42
N SER A 203 1.36 -14.33 -9.97
CA SER A 203 2.55 -13.82 -9.29
C SER A 203 2.57 -12.30 -9.41
N ILE A 204 2.65 -11.60 -8.28
CA ILE A 204 2.76 -10.15 -8.23
C ILE A 204 4.24 -9.81 -8.38
N TRP A 205 4.61 -9.25 -9.52
CA TRP A 205 5.97 -8.79 -9.76
C TRP A 205 6.25 -7.50 -9.00
N LEU A 206 7.25 -7.52 -8.12
CA LEU A 206 7.68 -6.35 -7.34
C LEU A 206 9.03 -5.77 -7.82
N GLY A 207 9.73 -6.45 -8.72
CA GLY A 207 11.09 -6.05 -9.10
C GLY A 207 12.08 -6.19 -7.95
N LYS A 208 12.88 -5.15 -7.69
CA LYS A 208 13.84 -5.09 -6.59
C LYS A 208 13.21 -4.46 -5.35
N VAL A 209 13.34 -5.12 -4.21
CA VAL A 209 12.81 -4.71 -2.91
C VAL A 209 13.92 -4.74 -1.87
N LYS A 210 14.28 -3.58 -1.32
CA LYS A 210 15.28 -3.47 -0.24
C LYS A 210 14.71 -3.95 1.10
N SER A 211 13.44 -3.66 1.40
CA SER A 211 12.81 -4.01 2.67
C SER A 211 11.42 -4.60 2.47
N LEU A 212 11.20 -5.82 2.95
CA LEU A 212 9.89 -6.48 2.89
C LEU A 212 9.33 -6.71 4.31
N THR A 213 8.18 -6.11 4.60
CA THR A 213 7.47 -6.27 5.87
C THR A 213 6.08 -6.83 5.63
N LEU A 214 5.80 -8.02 6.17
CA LEU A 214 4.48 -8.65 6.12
C LEU A 214 3.98 -8.93 7.54
N LYS A 215 2.76 -8.46 7.86
CA LYS A 215 2.13 -8.65 9.16
C LYS A 215 0.76 -9.33 9.09
N GLY A 216 0.48 -10.19 10.06
CA GLY A 216 -0.79 -10.92 10.17
C GLY A 216 -1.04 -11.82 8.96
N HIS A 217 -2.25 -11.78 8.41
CA HIS A 217 -2.62 -12.61 7.26
C HIS A 217 -1.84 -12.28 5.98
N ALA A 218 -1.23 -11.09 5.87
CA ALA A 218 -0.47 -10.66 4.69
C ALA A 218 0.67 -11.63 4.35
N VAL A 219 1.18 -12.35 5.36
CA VAL A 219 2.24 -13.33 5.20
C VAL A 219 1.84 -14.45 4.22
N ASN A 220 0.55 -14.81 4.11
CA ASN A 220 0.06 -15.79 3.12
C ASN A 220 0.28 -15.37 1.67
N LEU A 221 0.58 -14.09 1.42
CA LEU A 221 0.90 -13.60 0.10
C LEU A 221 2.36 -13.81 -0.29
N LEU A 222 3.23 -14.18 0.65
CA LEU A 222 4.66 -14.34 0.39
C LEU A 222 4.95 -15.26 -0.82
N PRO A 223 4.29 -16.43 -1.01
CA PRO A 223 4.49 -17.26 -2.21
C PRO A 223 4.00 -16.62 -3.52
N LYS A 224 3.15 -15.59 -3.44
CA LYS A 224 2.62 -14.85 -4.60
C LYS A 224 3.49 -13.66 -4.98
N LEU A 225 4.40 -13.22 -4.11
CA LEU A 225 5.30 -12.09 -4.40
C LEU A 225 6.51 -12.60 -5.19
N LYS A 226 6.73 -12.04 -6.39
CA LYS A 226 7.88 -12.35 -7.24
C LYS A 226 8.86 -11.19 -7.20
N LEU A 227 10.07 -11.49 -6.74
CA LEU A 227 11.20 -10.58 -6.72
C LEU A 227 12.10 -10.81 -7.94
N HIS A 228 12.90 -9.81 -8.29
CA HIS A 228 13.97 -9.96 -9.26
C HIS A 228 14.98 -11.04 -8.83
N GLU A 229 15.58 -11.75 -9.79
CA GLU A 229 16.54 -12.82 -9.51
C GLU A 229 17.76 -12.31 -8.72
N ASP A 230 18.29 -11.15 -9.12
CA ASP A 230 19.36 -10.42 -8.43
C ASP A 230 18.91 -9.60 -7.21
N ASN A 231 17.74 -9.86 -6.64
CA ASN A 231 17.28 -9.08 -5.50
C ASN A 231 18.19 -9.26 -4.27
N VAL A 232 18.66 -8.14 -3.72
CA VAL A 232 19.42 -8.09 -2.47
C VAL A 232 18.64 -7.26 -1.46
N MET A 233 17.94 -7.96 -0.57
CA MET A 233 17.12 -7.37 0.48
C MET A 233 17.96 -7.07 1.73
N GLU A 234 17.77 -5.89 2.31
CA GLU A 234 18.36 -5.51 3.59
C GLU A 234 17.67 -6.21 4.75
N TRP A 235 16.33 -6.25 4.76
CA TRP A 235 15.59 -7.07 5.71
C TRP A 235 14.28 -7.64 5.21
N LEU A 236 14.04 -8.89 5.63
CA LEU A 236 12.73 -9.53 5.62
C LEU A 236 12.19 -9.53 7.06
N TYR A 237 11.05 -8.89 7.28
CA TYR A 237 10.35 -8.86 8.56
C TYR A 237 8.98 -9.53 8.42
N LEU A 238 8.77 -10.63 9.13
CA LEU A 238 7.48 -11.33 9.20
C LEU A 238 6.99 -11.37 10.66
N ASP A 239 5.76 -10.93 10.89
CA ASP A 239 5.17 -10.86 12.24
C ASP A 239 3.74 -11.38 12.22
N VAL A 240 3.54 -12.50 12.90
CA VAL A 240 2.32 -13.28 12.84
C VAL A 240 1.84 -13.60 14.25
N TRP A 241 0.68 -13.06 14.62
CA TRP A 241 0.13 -13.16 15.96
C TRP A 241 -0.74 -14.41 16.19
N GLY A 242 -1.28 -15.02 15.12
CA GLY A 242 -2.15 -16.19 15.22
C GLY A 242 -1.83 -17.28 14.18
N ARG A 243 -2.17 -18.53 14.50
CA ARG A 243 -1.85 -19.70 13.68
C ARG A 243 -2.59 -19.67 12.35
N GLU A 244 -3.83 -19.20 12.37
CA GLU A 244 -4.69 -19.03 11.21
C GLU A 244 -4.09 -18.10 10.16
N CYS A 245 -3.23 -17.15 10.57
CA CYS A 245 -2.53 -16.22 9.71
C CYS A 245 -1.44 -16.85 8.82
N VAL A 246 -1.03 -18.10 9.06
CA VAL A 246 -0.03 -18.81 8.22
C VAL A 246 -0.56 -20.11 7.60
N SER A 247 -1.84 -20.42 7.85
CA SER A 247 -2.49 -21.63 7.37
C SER A 247 -2.44 -21.81 5.85
N GLY A 248 -2.41 -20.71 5.08
CA GLY A 248 -2.32 -20.75 3.62
C GLY A 248 -0.95 -21.17 3.08
N ILE A 249 0.11 -21.14 3.91
CA ILE A 249 1.49 -21.45 3.48
C ILE A 249 1.92 -22.85 3.93
N PHE A 250 1.20 -23.50 4.86
CA PHE A 250 1.59 -24.83 5.33
C PHE A 250 1.62 -25.90 4.22
N GLY A 251 0.76 -25.74 3.21
CA GLY A 251 0.77 -26.59 2.01
C GLY A 251 1.90 -26.30 1.02
N ALA A 252 2.65 -25.21 1.17
CA ALA A 252 3.80 -24.94 0.31
C ALA A 252 4.89 -26.00 0.51
N GLU A 253 5.65 -26.33 -0.52
CA GLU A 253 6.76 -27.28 -0.41
C GLU A 253 7.93 -26.69 0.39
N TYR A 254 8.89 -27.53 0.79
CA TYR A 254 10.12 -27.04 1.44
C TYR A 254 10.93 -26.20 0.46
N SER A 255 11.51 -25.10 0.96
CA SER A 255 12.34 -24.21 0.14
C SER A 255 11.67 -23.80 -1.18
N SER A 256 10.35 -23.59 -1.19
CA SER A 256 9.61 -23.23 -2.39
C SER A 256 9.47 -21.73 -2.60
N ILE A 257 9.73 -20.92 -1.57
CA ILE A 257 9.56 -19.46 -1.59
C ILE A 257 10.93 -18.81 -1.81
N TRP A 258 11.24 -18.47 -3.06
CA TRP A 258 12.49 -17.79 -3.42
C TRP A 258 12.49 -16.31 -3.00
N LEU A 259 13.55 -15.89 -2.30
CA LEU A 259 13.70 -14.51 -1.81
C LEU A 259 14.98 -13.80 -2.30
N GLY A 260 15.85 -14.50 -3.04
CA GLY A 260 17.16 -13.96 -3.43
C GLY A 260 18.13 -13.90 -2.24
N LYS A 261 18.88 -12.80 -2.12
CA LYS A 261 19.77 -12.53 -0.99
C LYS A 261 19.04 -11.68 0.06
N VAL A 262 19.18 -12.02 1.34
CA VAL A 262 18.57 -11.30 2.48
C VAL A 262 19.64 -11.09 3.53
N LYS A 263 19.95 -9.83 3.88
CA LYS A 263 20.97 -9.51 4.89
C LYS A 263 20.47 -9.73 6.33
N SER A 264 19.20 -9.44 6.61
CA SER A 264 18.60 -9.65 7.94
C SER A 264 17.22 -10.31 7.84
N LEU A 265 17.05 -11.46 8.49
CA LEU A 265 15.79 -12.19 8.58
C LEU A 265 15.22 -12.06 9.99
N LYS A 266 14.03 -11.48 10.12
CA LYS A 266 13.35 -11.30 11.41
C LYS A 266 11.98 -11.94 11.39
N LEU A 267 11.78 -12.95 12.25
CA LEU A 267 10.54 -13.70 12.35
C LEU A 267 9.97 -13.62 13.77
N TYR A 268 8.73 -13.16 13.88
CA TYR A 268 8.01 -12.98 15.13
C TYR A 268 6.75 -13.85 15.18
N GLY A 269 6.53 -14.51 16.33
CA GLY A 269 5.36 -15.34 16.57
C GLY A 269 5.28 -16.55 15.63
N TYR A 270 4.13 -16.78 15.02
CA TYR A 270 3.90 -17.96 14.16
C TYR A 270 4.70 -17.92 12.86
N ALA A 271 5.33 -16.78 12.53
CA ALA A 271 6.17 -16.62 11.36
C ALA A 271 7.38 -17.57 11.34
N ILE A 272 7.84 -18.02 12.52
CA ILE A 272 8.95 -18.99 12.62
C ILE A 272 8.66 -20.28 11.84
N ASN A 273 7.39 -20.72 11.80
CA ASN A 273 6.99 -21.95 11.09
C ASN A 273 7.19 -21.87 9.57
N LEU A 274 7.51 -20.68 9.04
CA LEU A 274 7.81 -20.48 7.64
C LEU A 274 9.28 -20.68 7.28
N LEU A 275 10.19 -20.74 8.27
CA LEU A 275 11.62 -20.96 8.02
C LEU A 275 11.90 -22.09 7.02
N PRO A 276 11.28 -23.28 7.12
CA PRO A 276 11.58 -24.38 6.19
C PRO A 276 11.05 -24.15 4.76
N LYS A 277 10.20 -23.14 4.56
CA LYS A 277 9.59 -22.80 3.27
C LYS A 277 10.40 -21.74 2.51
N LEU A 278 11.22 -20.96 3.22
CA LEU A 278 12.03 -19.91 2.62
C LEU A 278 13.23 -20.51 1.88
N LYS A 279 13.48 -20.01 0.67
CA LYS A 279 14.65 -20.34 -0.15
C LYS A 279 15.44 -19.07 -0.43
N LEU A 280 16.71 -19.11 -0.05
CA LEU A 280 17.66 -18.02 -0.25
C LEU A 280 18.71 -18.44 -1.26
N HIS A 281 19.41 -17.46 -1.81
CA HIS A 281 20.56 -17.69 -2.67
C HIS A 281 21.64 -18.49 -1.92
N GLU A 282 22.36 -19.39 -2.60
CA GLU A 282 23.36 -20.29 -2.00
C GLU A 282 24.49 -19.55 -1.27
N ASP A 283 24.95 -18.44 -1.83
CA ASP A 283 25.94 -17.54 -1.22
C ASP A 283 25.39 -16.58 -0.16
N ASN A 284 24.13 -16.71 0.26
CA ASN A 284 23.55 -15.78 1.21
C ASN A 284 24.22 -15.89 2.59
N VAL A 285 24.62 -14.74 3.13
CA VAL A 285 25.11 -14.59 4.51
C VAL A 285 24.20 -13.60 5.22
N MET A 286 23.60 -14.00 6.35
CA MET A 286 22.59 -13.16 7.01
C MET A 286 22.62 -13.17 8.53
N ASP A 287 22.03 -12.12 9.11
CA ASP A 287 21.66 -12.04 10.52
C ASP A 287 20.23 -12.56 10.72
N VAL A 288 20.03 -13.50 11.64
CA VAL A 288 18.73 -14.12 11.91
C VAL A 288 18.25 -13.74 13.30
N CYS A 289 17.03 -13.21 13.42
CA CYS A 289 16.37 -12.93 14.68
C CYS A 289 15.03 -13.66 14.75
N LEU A 290 14.91 -14.59 15.70
CA LEU A 290 13.70 -15.37 15.95
C LEU A 290 13.14 -14.99 17.32
N SER A 291 11.88 -14.60 17.40
CA SER A 291 11.24 -14.18 18.64
C SER A 291 9.85 -14.78 18.79
N VAL A 292 9.66 -15.62 19.81
CA VAL A 292 8.34 -16.20 20.14
C VAL A 292 7.97 -15.95 21.58
N TRP A 293 6.67 -15.75 21.77
CA TRP A 293 6.07 -15.35 23.05
C TRP A 293 5.50 -16.53 23.83
N GLY A 294 5.42 -17.71 23.21
CA GLY A 294 4.86 -18.94 23.77
C GLY A 294 5.37 -20.19 23.06
N ARG A 295 5.16 -21.37 23.63
CA ARG A 295 5.61 -22.66 23.05
C ARG A 295 4.77 -23.08 21.85
N GLU A 296 3.51 -22.67 21.81
CA GLU A 296 2.56 -22.95 20.73
C GLU A 296 3.07 -22.49 19.37
N TYR A 297 3.85 -21.39 19.33
CA TYR A 297 4.41 -20.81 18.11
C TYR A 297 5.47 -21.69 17.43
N VAL A 298 6.14 -22.59 18.16
CA VAL A 298 7.20 -23.48 17.62
C VAL A 298 6.74 -24.93 17.51
N SER A 299 5.49 -25.23 17.86
CA SER A 299 4.98 -26.60 17.87
C SER A 299 5.10 -27.29 16.51
N GLU A 300 4.84 -26.60 15.40
CA GLU A 300 4.86 -27.21 14.07
C GLU A 300 6.27 -27.44 13.53
N ILE A 301 7.23 -26.60 13.92
CA ILE A 301 8.61 -26.72 13.48
C ILE A 301 9.33 -27.85 14.24
N LEU A 302 8.94 -28.12 15.49
CA LEU A 302 9.53 -29.16 16.34
C LEU A 302 8.97 -30.58 16.13
N VAL A 303 7.80 -30.73 15.51
CA VAL A 303 7.15 -32.04 15.30
C VAL A 303 7.75 -32.81 14.10
N LYS A 304 8.62 -32.19 13.30
CA LYS A 304 9.14 -32.79 12.06
C LYS A 304 10.29 -33.76 12.31
N LYS A 305 10.19 -34.95 11.69
CA LYS A 305 11.07 -36.12 11.91
C LYS A 305 12.55 -35.86 11.61
N ASP A 306 12.84 -35.01 10.63
CA ASP A 306 14.17 -34.43 10.40
C ASP A 306 14.19 -33.02 10.98
N ASN A 307 14.73 -32.88 12.18
CA ASN A 307 14.81 -31.63 12.96
C ASN A 307 15.80 -30.60 12.38
N SER A 308 16.24 -30.75 11.12
CA SER A 308 17.23 -29.86 10.52
C SER A 308 16.57 -28.84 9.61
N ILE A 309 16.90 -27.57 9.84
CA ILE A 309 16.52 -26.45 8.98
C ILE A 309 17.80 -25.86 8.46
N TRP A 310 18.00 -25.96 7.16
CA TRP A 310 19.14 -25.34 6.51
C TRP A 310 18.78 -23.90 6.11
N LEU A 311 19.47 -22.92 6.71
CA LEU A 311 19.32 -21.49 6.40
C LEU A 311 20.52 -20.94 5.62
N GLY A 312 21.46 -21.79 5.22
CA GLY A 312 22.73 -21.35 4.63
C GLY A 312 23.68 -20.75 5.67
N LYS A 313 24.47 -19.74 5.27
CA LYS A 313 25.48 -19.11 6.13
C LYS A 313 24.80 -18.07 7.03
N VAL A 314 24.84 -18.29 8.34
CA VAL A 314 24.31 -17.36 9.35
C VAL A 314 25.46 -16.64 10.02
N LYS A 315 25.49 -15.31 9.91
CA LYS A 315 26.49 -14.43 10.53
C LYS A 315 26.22 -14.25 12.02
N SER A 316 24.96 -14.01 12.37
CA SER A 316 24.52 -13.92 13.76
C SER A 316 23.13 -14.55 13.91
N LEU A 317 22.91 -15.22 15.04
CA LEU A 317 21.63 -15.81 15.41
C LEU A 317 21.20 -15.25 16.76
N THR A 318 20.06 -14.57 16.78
CA THR A 318 19.42 -14.05 18.00
C THR A 318 18.12 -14.81 18.21
N LEU A 319 18.02 -15.51 19.34
CA LEU A 319 16.81 -16.19 19.79
C LEU A 319 16.24 -15.43 20.99
N LYS A 320 14.93 -15.12 20.97
CA LYS A 320 14.24 -14.41 22.05
C LYS A 320 13.02 -15.18 22.53
N GLY A 321 12.74 -15.07 23.82
CA GLY A 321 11.59 -15.73 24.46
C GLY A 321 11.66 -17.24 24.35
N HIS A 322 10.57 -17.86 23.88
CA HIS A 322 10.47 -19.32 23.74
C HIS A 322 11.25 -19.89 22.53
N ALA A 323 12.01 -19.07 21.79
CA ALA A 323 12.83 -19.53 20.67
C ALA A 323 14.09 -20.29 21.14
N VAL A 324 14.39 -20.25 22.44
CA VAL A 324 15.61 -20.78 23.07
C VAL A 324 15.40 -22.19 23.64
N ASN A 325 14.16 -22.68 23.77
CA ASN A 325 13.80 -23.83 24.63
C ASN A 325 13.15 -25.00 23.91
#